data_AF-A0A6G1R301-F1
#
_entry.id   AF-A0A6G1R301-F1
#
_cell.length_a   1.000
_cell.length_b   1.000
_cell.length_c   1.000
_cell.angle_alpha   90.00
_cell.angle_beta   90.00
_cell.angle_gamma   90.00
#
_symmetry.space_group_name_H-M   'P 1'
#
loop_
_entity.id
_entity.type
_entity.pdbx_description
1 polymer ?
#
loop_
_entity_poly.entity_id
_entity_poly.type
_entity_poly.pdbx_seq_one_letter_code
_entity_poly.pdbx_strand_id
1 'polypeptide(L)'
;CFGYYIHGRSVHGHADTNMEEMNMNLKREAENLCSQRGLLPNTDGQTFQISISRKMRLHYDRIHETLMRKRGPARLLDSSANTFEQSTRAYNTMNKFLSSFIDHVHKEMDYIVKDKLLLERILGMEFMEPLEKSLFYNDEGQSFSDVLYYGNETTLLIFDILFFSVVDLASQSFVLAAILTYLQQEIFRFIRNTLGQKNLASKTLVDERFLI
;
A
#
# COMPACT_ATOMS: atom_id res chain seq x y z
N CYS A 1 5.63 10.54 9.40
CA CYS A 1 5.84 9.33 8.58
C CYS A 1 5.28 9.57 7.19
N PHE A 2 6.03 9.26 6.14
CA PHE A 2 5.60 9.46 4.76
C PHE A 2 5.06 8.17 4.13
N GLY A 3 4.16 8.29 3.16
CA GLY A 3 3.65 7.17 2.39
C GLY A 3 2.67 7.62 1.30
N TYR A 4 1.85 6.70 0.81
CA TYR A 4 0.86 6.95 -0.22
C TYR A 4 -0.52 6.48 0.25
N TYR A 5 -1.56 7.18 -0.20
CA TYR A 5 -2.95 6.82 0.03
C TYR A 5 -3.71 6.81 -1.29
N ILE A 6 -4.46 5.73 -1.51
CA ILE A 6 -5.37 5.59 -2.64
C ILE A 6 -6.77 5.54 -2.05
N HIS A 7 -7.60 6.51 -2.43
CA HIS A 7 -8.99 6.58 -2.04
C HIS A 7 -9.80 5.56 -2.82
N GLY A 8 -10.51 4.69 -2.11
CA GLY A 8 -11.25 3.56 -2.69
C GLY A 8 -12.68 3.45 -2.17
N ARG A 9 -13.30 4.53 -1.67
CA ARG A 9 -14.69 4.49 -1.20
C ARG A 9 -15.61 4.41 -2.42
N SER A 10 -16.50 3.41 -2.44
CA SER A 10 -17.54 3.34 -3.48
C SER A 10 -18.55 4.48 -3.32
N VAL A 11 -18.85 5.15 -4.43
CA VAL A 11 -19.89 6.18 -4.51
C VAL A 11 -21.31 5.60 -4.48
N HIS A 12 -21.46 4.30 -4.72
CA HIS A 12 -22.74 3.58 -4.73
C HIS A 12 -23.03 2.87 -3.39
N GLY A 13 -22.12 2.94 -2.42
CA GLY A 13 -22.28 2.34 -1.09
C GLY A 13 -21.96 0.84 -1.01
N HIS A 14 -21.70 0.19 -2.13
CA HIS A 14 -21.25 -1.19 -2.24
C HIS A 14 -20.12 -1.30 -3.27
N ALA A 15 -19.22 -2.28 -3.09
CA ALA A 15 -18.09 -2.51 -4.00
C ALA A 15 -18.33 -3.70 -4.95
N ASP A 16 -18.94 -4.77 -4.44
CA ASP A 16 -19.19 -6.00 -5.19
C ASP A 16 -20.59 -5.99 -5.81
N THR A 17 -20.67 -6.15 -7.13
CA THR A 17 -21.93 -6.13 -7.90
C THR A 17 -21.86 -7.07 -9.09
N ASN A 18 -23.02 -7.41 -9.66
CA ASN A 18 -23.07 -8.15 -10.92
C ASN A 18 -22.75 -7.23 -12.12
N MET A 19 -22.52 -7.81 -13.30
CA MET A 19 -22.16 -7.07 -14.52
C MET A 19 -23.21 -6.04 -14.94
N GLU A 20 -24.50 -6.33 -14.74
CA GLU A 20 -25.59 -5.43 -15.12
C GLU A 20 -25.61 -4.18 -14.23
N GLU A 21 -25.54 -4.39 -12.91
CA GLU A 21 -25.47 -3.34 -11.91
C GLU A 21 -24.19 -2.52 -12.05
N MET A 22 -23.05 -3.15 -12.33
CA MET A 22 -21.81 -2.44 -12.65
C MET A 22 -21.98 -1.52 -13.86
N ASN A 23 -22.59 -2.00 -14.95
CA ASN A 23 -22.83 -1.18 -16.13
C ASN A 23 -23.79 -0.01 -15.83
N MET A 24 -24.84 -0.24 -15.04
CA MET A 24 -25.74 0.82 -14.61
C MET A 24 -25.03 1.87 -13.76
N ASN A 25 -24.17 1.45 -12.83
CA ASN A 25 -23.37 2.33 -11.99
C ASN A 25 -22.40 3.18 -12.83
N LEU A 26 -21.73 2.58 -13.82
CA LEU A 26 -20.86 3.31 -14.75
C LEU A 26 -21.62 4.34 -15.58
N LYS A 27 -22.84 4.01 -16.04
CA LYS A 27 -23.71 4.99 -16.75
C LYS A 27 -24.08 6.15 -15.84
N ARG A 28 -24.48 5.88 -14.59
CA ARG A 28 -24.81 6.91 -13.62
C ARG A 28 -23.62 7.83 -13.31
N GLU A 29 -22.42 7.27 -13.23
CA GLU A 29 -21.19 8.06 -13.08
C GLU A 29 -20.93 8.93 -14.31
N ALA A 30 -21.04 8.38 -15.52
CA ALA A 30 -20.87 9.13 -16.77
C ALA A 30 -21.89 10.27 -16.94
N GLU A 31 -23.11 10.07 -16.45
CA GLU A 31 -24.20 11.05 -16.47
C GLU A 31 -24.19 11.99 -15.24
N ASN A 32 -23.20 11.89 -14.34
CA ASN A 32 -23.10 12.65 -13.09
C ASN A 32 -24.35 12.52 -12.18
N LEU A 33 -24.98 11.34 -12.17
CA LEU A 33 -26.14 11.00 -11.33
C LEU A 33 -25.75 10.39 -9.97
N CYS A 34 -24.48 10.54 -9.57
CA CYS A 34 -23.92 10.13 -8.28
C CYS A 34 -22.80 11.09 -7.85
N SER A 35 -22.32 10.94 -6.61
CA SER A 35 -21.15 11.69 -6.14
C SER A 35 -19.90 11.32 -6.92
N GLN A 36 -18.96 12.26 -7.00
CA GLN A 36 -17.64 12.01 -7.57
C GLN A 36 -16.79 11.09 -6.68
N ARG A 37 -15.76 10.51 -7.29
CA ARG A 37 -14.94 9.45 -6.71
C ARG A 37 -13.78 9.95 -5.83
N GLY A 38 -13.50 11.24 -5.81
CA GLY A 38 -12.37 11.80 -5.06
C GLY A 38 -12.62 11.86 -3.55
N LEU A 39 -11.53 12.10 -2.81
CA LEU A 39 -11.57 12.21 -1.35
C LEU A 39 -12.33 13.45 -0.88
N LEU A 40 -12.20 14.57 -1.62
CA LEU A 40 -12.90 15.81 -1.33
C LEU A 40 -14.20 15.89 -2.14
N PRO A 41 -15.24 16.58 -1.61
CA PRO A 41 -16.47 16.82 -2.35
C PRO A 41 -16.19 17.51 -3.70
N ASN A 42 -16.85 17.05 -4.76
CA ASN A 42 -16.70 17.60 -6.12
C ASN A 42 -15.24 17.57 -6.64
N THR A 43 -14.49 16.53 -6.27
CA THR A 43 -13.21 16.20 -6.89
C THR A 43 -13.18 14.75 -7.36
N ASP A 44 -12.35 14.48 -8.37
CA ASP A 44 -12.08 13.12 -8.86
C ASP A 44 -10.72 12.57 -8.40
N GLY A 45 -9.93 13.37 -7.68
CA GLY A 45 -8.60 12.98 -7.20
C GLY A 45 -8.66 11.85 -6.18
N GLN A 46 -8.07 10.70 -6.52
CA GLN A 46 -8.06 9.51 -5.67
C GLN A 46 -6.68 9.15 -5.10
N THR A 47 -5.61 9.69 -5.66
CA THR A 47 -4.23 9.38 -5.26
C THR A 47 -3.63 10.54 -4.49
N PHE A 48 -2.96 10.20 -3.38
CA PHE A 48 -2.36 11.18 -2.48
C PHE A 48 -1.01 10.70 -1.96
N GLN A 49 -0.07 11.62 -1.81
CA GLN A 49 1.10 11.41 -0.98
C GLN A 49 0.77 11.88 0.44
N ILE A 50 1.04 11.06 1.44
CA ILE A 50 0.62 11.35 2.81
C ILE A 50 1.81 11.55 3.73
N SER A 51 1.69 12.54 4.61
CA SER A 51 2.57 12.70 5.75
C SER A 51 1.73 12.66 7.02
N ILE A 52 1.83 11.57 7.76
CA ILE A 52 1.00 11.30 8.94
C ILE A 52 1.61 11.91 10.19
N SER A 53 0.77 12.58 10.98
CA SER A 53 1.15 13.19 12.25
C SER A 53 1.55 12.13 13.29
N ARG A 54 2.37 12.53 14.26
CA ARG A 54 2.87 11.61 15.30
C ARG A 54 1.72 11.00 16.12
N LYS A 55 0.67 11.78 16.42
CA LYS A 55 -0.49 11.31 17.19
C LYS A 55 -1.21 10.17 16.47
N MET A 56 -1.55 10.38 15.20
CA MET A 56 -2.20 9.36 14.37
C MET A 56 -1.35 8.09 14.27
N ARG A 57 -0.03 8.25 14.06
CA ARG A 57 0.90 7.12 14.01
C ARG A 57 0.93 6.31 15.31
N LEU A 58 0.98 6.97 16.46
CA LEU A 58 0.99 6.29 17.77
C LEU A 58 -0.31 5.51 18.03
N HIS A 59 -1.46 6.03 17.59
CA HIS A 59 -2.73 5.31 17.69
C HIS A 59 -2.76 4.07 16.78
N TYR A 60 -2.29 4.22 15.54
CA TYR A 60 -2.12 3.09 14.63
C TYR A 60 -1.22 2.00 15.25
N ASP A 61 -0.06 2.40 15.78
CA ASP A 61 0.89 1.47 16.39
C ASP A 61 0.32 0.77 17.62
N ARG A 62 -0.41 1.50 18.48
CA ARG A 62 -1.08 0.89 19.63
C ARG A 62 -2.08 -0.18 19.23
N ILE A 63 -2.90 0.10 18.21
CA ILE A 63 -3.85 -0.89 17.68
C ILE A 63 -3.03 -2.07 17.15
N HIS A 64 -2.09 -1.83 16.23
CA HIS A 64 -1.27 -2.85 15.57
C HIS A 64 -0.48 -3.74 16.54
N GLU A 65 0.20 -3.16 17.54
CA GLU A 65 0.94 -3.89 18.58
C GLU A 65 0.01 -4.78 19.42
N THR A 66 -1.19 -4.29 19.75
CA THR A 66 -2.19 -5.11 20.45
C THR A 66 -2.60 -6.32 19.61
N LEU A 67 -2.59 -6.19 18.27
CA LEU A 67 -2.84 -7.30 17.35
C LEU A 67 -1.66 -8.28 17.30
N MET A 68 -0.43 -7.76 17.21
CA MET A 68 0.78 -8.58 17.04
C MET A 68 1.23 -9.28 18.33
N ARG A 69 1.08 -8.64 19.50
CA ARG A 69 1.45 -9.22 20.80
C ARG A 69 0.59 -10.44 21.18
N LYS A 70 -0.62 -10.53 20.62
CA LYS A 70 -1.51 -11.70 20.76
C LYS A 70 -1.09 -12.89 19.89
N ARG A 71 -0.14 -12.72 18.96
CA ARG A 71 0.50 -13.79 18.17
C ARG A 71 1.82 -14.32 18.79
N GLY A 72 2.12 -13.99 20.05
CA GLY A 72 3.31 -14.48 20.76
C GLY A 72 3.35 -16.02 20.93
N PRO A 73 4.50 -16.59 21.34
CA PRO A 73 4.74 -18.03 21.31
C PRO A 73 3.67 -18.80 22.09
N ALA A 74 3.11 -19.79 21.41
CA ALA A 74 1.99 -20.61 21.81
C ALA A 74 2.05 -21.02 23.29
N ARG A 75 1.18 -20.43 24.11
CA ARG A 75 0.69 -21.15 25.28
C ARG A 75 -0.37 -22.13 24.77
N LEU A 76 0.06 -23.38 24.64
CA LEU A 76 -0.74 -24.59 24.80
C LEU A 76 -2.07 -24.61 24.05
N LEU A 77 -2.07 -25.35 22.93
CA LEU A 77 -3.17 -26.24 22.53
C LEU A 77 -4.59 -25.74 22.83
N ASP A 78 -5.04 -24.65 22.22
CA ASP A 78 -6.48 -24.47 22.06
C ASP A 78 -6.88 -23.55 20.90
N SER A 79 -7.73 -24.09 20.04
CA SER A 79 -8.64 -23.41 19.12
C SER A 79 -8.05 -22.49 18.04
N SER A 80 -7.78 -23.06 16.86
CA SER A 80 -7.61 -22.33 15.60
C SER A 80 -8.80 -21.40 15.26
N ALA A 81 -10.01 -21.73 15.75
CA ALA A 81 -11.19 -20.89 15.62
C ALA A 81 -11.06 -19.57 16.40
N ASN A 82 -10.45 -19.60 17.60
CA ASN A 82 -10.21 -18.41 18.40
C ASN A 82 -9.18 -17.47 17.74
N THR A 83 -8.17 -18.02 17.04
CA THR A 83 -7.18 -17.20 16.32
C THR A 83 -7.79 -16.49 15.11
N PHE A 84 -8.62 -17.19 14.32
CA PHE A 84 -9.30 -16.60 13.17
C PHE A 84 -10.28 -15.50 13.59
N GLU A 85 -11.10 -15.76 14.61
CA GLU A 85 -12.03 -14.77 15.13
C GLU A 85 -11.30 -13.54 15.69
N GLN A 86 -10.18 -13.76 16.38
CA GLN A 86 -9.34 -12.68 16.89
C GLN A 86 -8.71 -11.85 15.77
N SER A 87 -8.24 -12.49 14.69
CA SER A 87 -7.70 -11.80 13.50
C SER A 87 -8.77 -10.98 12.78
N THR A 88 -9.99 -11.50 12.71
CA THR A 88 -11.14 -10.80 12.10
C THR A 88 -11.55 -9.58 12.93
N ARG A 89 -11.62 -9.73 14.26
CA ARG A 89 -11.88 -8.60 15.18
C ARG A 89 -10.82 -7.51 15.04
N ALA A 90 -9.54 -7.91 14.98
CA ALA A 90 -8.40 -7.03 14.79
C ALA A 90 -8.50 -6.22 13.49
N TYR A 91 -8.76 -6.90 12.38
CA TYR A 91 -9.00 -6.30 11.07
C TYR A 91 -10.15 -5.29 11.13
N ASN A 92 -11.29 -5.67 11.70
CA ASN A 92 -12.45 -4.79 11.84
C ASN A 92 -12.17 -3.55 12.71
N THR A 93 -11.42 -3.70 13.79
CA THR A 93 -11.01 -2.57 14.64
C THR A 93 -10.10 -1.60 13.87
N MET A 94 -9.12 -2.13 13.14
CA MET A 94 -8.22 -1.30 12.33
C MET A 94 -8.99 -0.57 11.23
N ASN A 95 -9.84 -1.27 10.48
CA ASN A 95 -10.65 -0.67 9.41
C ASN A 95 -11.59 0.41 9.93
N LYS A 96 -12.25 0.19 11.08
CA LYS A 96 -13.11 1.20 11.70
C LYS A 96 -12.32 2.46 12.07
N PHE A 97 -11.11 2.29 12.63
CA PHE A 97 -10.24 3.41 12.98
C PHE A 97 -9.74 4.18 11.75
N LEU A 98 -9.29 3.47 10.71
CA LEU A 98 -8.84 4.13 9.48
C LEU A 98 -10.01 4.83 8.76
N SER A 99 -11.20 4.23 8.74
CA SER A 99 -12.40 4.85 8.17
C SER A 99 -12.80 6.09 8.96
N SER A 100 -12.80 6.03 10.30
CA SER A 100 -13.12 7.20 11.14
C SER A 100 -12.10 8.34 11.01
N PHE A 101 -10.83 8.01 10.74
CA PHE A 101 -9.81 8.99 10.42
C PHE A 101 -10.09 9.69 9.08
N ILE A 102 -10.42 8.93 8.02
CA ILE A 102 -10.76 9.49 6.71
C ILE A 102 -12.05 10.34 6.77
N ASP A 103 -13.03 9.92 7.58
CA ASP A 103 -14.29 10.63 7.81
C ASP A 103 -14.16 11.85 8.75
N HIS A 104 -12.94 12.28 9.10
CA HIS A 104 -12.67 13.42 9.99
C HIS A 104 -13.34 13.34 11.38
N VAL A 105 -13.61 12.13 11.90
CA VAL A 105 -14.29 11.93 13.19
C VAL A 105 -13.43 12.45 14.37
N HIS A 106 -12.11 12.32 14.26
CA HIS A 106 -11.17 12.67 15.35
C HIS A 106 -10.42 13.98 15.04
N LYS A 107 -10.96 15.12 15.49
CA LYS A 107 -10.39 16.46 15.26
C LYS A 107 -8.92 16.62 15.71
N GLU A 108 -8.50 15.88 16.74
CA GLU A 108 -7.12 15.94 17.26
C GLU A 108 -6.09 15.22 16.40
N MET A 109 -6.54 14.30 15.54
CA MET A 109 -5.71 13.52 14.62
C MET A 109 -6.10 13.81 13.17
N ASP A 110 -6.71 14.96 12.93
CA ASP A 110 -7.28 15.33 11.65
C ASP A 110 -6.22 15.50 10.55
N TYR A 111 -6.67 15.53 9.29
CA TYR A 111 -5.81 15.75 8.14
C TYR A 111 -6.28 16.91 7.28
N ILE A 112 -5.36 17.48 6.49
CA ILE A 112 -5.66 18.49 5.48
C ILE A 112 -5.18 18.01 4.12
N VAL A 113 -6.01 18.28 3.10
CA VAL A 113 -5.65 18.06 1.69
C VAL A 113 -5.09 19.37 1.13
N LYS A 114 -3.94 19.31 0.47
CA LYS A 114 -3.29 20.48 -0.15
C LYS A 114 -2.47 20.08 -1.36
N ASP A 115 -2.15 21.05 -2.21
CA ASP A 115 -1.21 20.83 -3.31
C ASP A 115 0.24 21.01 -2.85
N LYS A 116 1.16 20.29 -3.50
CA LYS A 116 2.60 20.54 -3.39
C LYS A 116 2.95 21.87 -4.05
N LEU A 117 3.83 22.63 -3.41
CA LEU A 117 4.43 23.82 -4.00
C LEU A 117 5.26 23.43 -5.23
N LEU A 118 5.44 24.36 -6.19
CA LEU A 118 6.22 24.10 -7.41
C LEU A 118 7.64 23.60 -7.09
N LEU A 119 8.30 24.17 -6.08
CA LEU A 119 9.63 23.75 -5.65
C LEU A 119 9.63 22.35 -5.02
N GLU A 120 8.59 22.00 -4.25
CA GLU A 120 8.44 20.65 -3.68
C GLU A 120 8.25 19.61 -4.79
N ARG A 121 7.51 19.97 -5.86
CA ARG A 121 7.33 19.12 -7.05
C ARG A 121 8.64 18.92 -7.82
N ILE A 122 9.41 19.99 -8.02
CA ILE A 122 10.69 19.93 -8.76
C ILE A 122 11.76 19.15 -8.00
N LEU A 123 11.86 19.38 -6.68
CA LEU A 123 12.90 18.76 -5.85
C LEU A 123 12.50 17.36 -5.33
N GLY A 124 11.24 16.96 -5.51
CA GLY A 124 10.75 15.66 -5.05
C GLY A 124 10.78 15.51 -3.52
N MET A 125 10.68 16.62 -2.78
CA MET A 125 10.73 16.61 -1.32
C MET A 125 9.66 17.52 -0.71
N GLU A 126 9.11 17.12 0.42
CA GLU A 126 8.18 17.95 1.20
C GLU A 126 8.95 18.85 2.17
N PHE A 127 8.64 20.14 2.20
CA PHE A 127 9.28 21.08 3.13
C PHE A 127 8.57 21.16 4.48
N MET A 128 7.34 20.62 4.58
CA MET A 128 6.47 20.76 5.75
C MET A 128 6.36 19.43 6.51
N GLU A 129 6.79 19.43 7.77
CA GLU A 129 6.56 18.32 8.68
C GLU A 129 5.14 18.39 9.30
N PRO A 130 4.38 17.29 9.36
CA PRO A 130 3.05 17.26 9.97
C PRO A 130 3.15 17.28 11.51
N LEU A 131 3.32 18.48 12.08
CA LEU A 131 3.42 18.66 13.54
C LEU A 131 2.09 18.39 14.26
N GLU A 132 0.99 18.96 13.77
CA GLU A 132 -0.31 18.85 14.43
C GLU A 132 -1.32 17.99 13.65
N LYS A 133 -1.44 18.24 12.34
CA LYS A 133 -2.36 17.54 11.43
C LYS A 133 -1.60 16.73 10.41
N SER A 134 -2.20 15.64 9.96
CA SER A 134 -1.66 14.87 8.83
C SER A 134 -1.87 15.65 7.52
N LEU A 135 -0.97 15.46 6.56
CA LEU A 135 -1.00 16.14 5.26
C LEU A 135 -1.28 15.14 4.16
N PHE A 136 -2.23 15.46 3.29
CA PHE A 136 -2.55 14.72 2.08
C PHE A 136 -2.23 15.63 0.90
N TYR A 137 -1.18 15.29 0.18
CA TYR A 137 -0.79 16.00 -1.02
C TYR A 137 -1.49 15.39 -2.22
N ASN A 138 -2.20 16.20 -3.01
CA ASN A 138 -2.77 15.72 -4.26
C ASN A 138 -1.66 15.17 -5.17
N ASP A 139 -1.86 13.95 -5.66
CA ASP A 139 -0.92 13.27 -6.53
C ASP A 139 -1.57 13.00 -7.88
N GLU A 140 -1.17 13.75 -8.90
CA GLU A 140 -1.67 13.60 -10.27
C GLU A 140 -0.98 12.44 -11.01
N GLY A 141 0.17 11.95 -10.51
CA GLY A 141 1.08 11.08 -11.26
C GLY A 141 1.08 9.60 -10.84
N GLN A 142 0.16 9.16 -9.99
CA GLN A 142 0.15 7.79 -9.44
C GLN A 142 1.49 7.40 -8.78
N SER A 143 2.17 8.33 -8.11
CA SER A 143 3.51 8.15 -7.52
C SER A 143 3.66 6.95 -6.56
N PHE A 144 2.55 6.37 -6.10
CA PHE A 144 2.57 5.09 -5.39
C PHE A 144 3.16 3.94 -6.23
N SER A 145 3.15 4.05 -7.56
CA SER A 145 3.77 3.08 -8.48
C SER A 145 5.24 2.87 -8.20
N ASP A 146 5.95 3.90 -7.74
CA ASP A 146 7.39 3.83 -7.47
C ASP A 146 7.72 2.88 -6.31
N VAL A 147 6.75 2.61 -5.43
CA VAL A 147 6.87 1.62 -4.35
C VAL A 147 6.56 0.22 -4.84
N LEU A 148 5.77 0.11 -5.90
CA LEU A 148 5.48 -1.17 -6.50
C LEU A 148 6.71 -1.70 -7.23
N TYR A 149 6.83 -3.02 -7.26
CA TYR A 149 7.86 -3.66 -8.08
C TYR A 149 7.55 -3.54 -9.58
N TYR A 150 6.30 -3.20 -9.90
CA TYR A 150 5.81 -2.93 -11.24
C TYR A 150 6.45 -1.67 -11.83
N GLY A 151 6.88 -1.72 -13.09
CA GLY A 151 7.57 -0.62 -13.76
C GLY A 151 9.09 -0.63 -13.62
N ASN A 152 9.63 -1.54 -12.79
CA ASN A 152 11.09 -1.70 -12.60
C ASN A 152 11.70 -2.74 -13.57
N GLU A 153 10.96 -3.24 -14.55
CA GLU A 153 11.41 -4.30 -15.45
C GLU A 153 12.68 -3.90 -16.21
N THR A 154 12.75 -2.65 -16.67
CA THR A 154 13.92 -2.12 -17.38
C THR A 154 15.15 -2.04 -16.48
N THR A 155 14.99 -1.58 -15.25
CA THR A 155 16.08 -1.49 -14.27
C THR A 155 16.63 -2.88 -13.93
N LEU A 156 15.75 -3.86 -13.77
CA LEU A 156 16.12 -5.25 -13.52
C LEU A 156 16.84 -5.86 -14.73
N LEU A 157 16.34 -5.60 -15.95
CA LEU A 157 17.00 -6.05 -17.18
C LEU A 157 18.41 -5.45 -17.31
N ILE A 158 18.58 -4.16 -17.03
CA ILE A 158 19.88 -3.50 -17.04
C ILE A 158 20.80 -4.14 -16.00
N PHE A 159 20.29 -4.41 -14.79
CA PHE A 159 21.06 -5.10 -13.75
C PHE A 159 21.52 -6.49 -14.21
N ASP A 160 20.63 -7.29 -14.80
CA ASP A 160 20.94 -8.65 -15.26
C ASP A 160 21.99 -8.62 -16.40
N ILE A 161 21.89 -7.66 -17.33
CA ILE A 161 22.88 -7.48 -18.42
C ILE A 161 24.24 -7.05 -17.85
N LEU A 162 24.26 -6.13 -16.88
CA LEU A 162 25.49 -5.68 -16.23
C LEU A 162 26.14 -6.82 -15.43
N PHE A 163 25.35 -7.58 -14.68
CA PHE A 163 25.82 -8.72 -13.93
C PHE A 163 26.41 -9.79 -14.86
N PHE A 164 25.69 -10.15 -15.93
CA PHE A 164 26.20 -11.05 -16.96
C PHE A 164 27.54 -10.57 -17.52
N SER A 165 27.63 -9.29 -17.88
CA SER A 165 28.82 -8.69 -18.49
C SER A 165 30.03 -8.70 -17.54
N VAL A 166 29.82 -8.42 -16.25
CA VAL A 166 30.88 -8.47 -15.22
C VAL A 166 31.37 -9.90 -15.01
N VAL A 167 30.46 -10.88 -14.97
CA VAL A 167 30.82 -12.28 -14.79
C VAL A 167 31.52 -12.85 -16.02
N ASP A 168 31.06 -12.50 -17.23
CA ASP A 168 31.70 -12.91 -18.48
C ASP A 168 33.13 -12.35 -18.58
N LEU A 169 33.31 -11.06 -18.24
CA LEU A 169 34.64 -10.45 -18.19
C LEU A 169 35.57 -11.12 -17.18
N ALA A 170 35.06 -11.50 -16.01
CA ALA A 170 35.85 -12.11 -14.95
C ALA A 170 36.20 -13.59 -15.22
N SER A 171 35.26 -14.35 -15.79
CA SER A 171 35.40 -15.80 -15.99
C SER A 171 35.86 -16.20 -17.39
N GLN A 172 35.81 -15.28 -18.37
CA GLN A 172 36.09 -15.54 -19.78
C GLN A 172 35.26 -16.71 -20.34
N SER A 173 34.07 -16.94 -19.78
CA SER A 173 33.18 -18.04 -20.12
C SER A 173 31.72 -17.59 -20.11
N PHE A 174 31.16 -17.43 -21.32
CA PHE A 174 29.78 -17.02 -21.51
C PHE A 174 28.77 -18.00 -20.90
N VAL A 175 29.09 -19.30 -20.88
CA VAL A 175 28.22 -20.34 -20.30
C VAL A 175 28.11 -20.17 -18.78
N LEU A 176 29.25 -19.93 -18.11
CA LEU A 176 29.27 -19.72 -16.67
C LEU A 176 28.53 -18.43 -16.30
N ALA A 177 28.74 -17.35 -17.07
CA ALA A 177 28.03 -16.09 -16.89
C ALA A 177 26.51 -16.25 -17.02
N ALA A 178 26.03 -17.01 -18.02
CA ALA A 178 24.61 -17.28 -18.20
C ALA A 178 24.00 -18.05 -17.02
N ILE A 179 24.68 -19.11 -16.56
CA ILE A 179 24.22 -19.93 -15.42
C ILE A 179 24.16 -19.10 -14.14
N LEU A 180 25.19 -18.29 -13.87
CA LEU A 180 25.23 -17.46 -12.66
C LEU A 180 24.18 -16.34 -12.68
N THR A 181 23.95 -15.73 -13.83
CA THR A 181 22.90 -14.70 -14.01
C THR A 181 21.52 -15.31 -13.77
N TYR A 182 21.24 -16.48 -14.34
CA TYR A 182 19.99 -17.21 -14.09
C TYR A 182 19.81 -17.55 -12.60
N LEU A 183 20.86 -18.04 -11.94
CA LEU A 183 20.81 -18.37 -10.52
C LEU A 183 20.54 -17.12 -9.64
N GLN A 184 21.16 -15.99 -9.97
CA GLN A 184 20.90 -14.72 -9.29
C GLN A 184 19.44 -14.26 -9.47
N GLN A 185 18.89 -14.39 -10.68
CA GLN A 185 17.50 -14.05 -10.96
C GLN A 185 16.53 -14.90 -10.12
N GLU A 186 16.76 -16.21 -10.04
CA GLU A 186 15.94 -17.11 -9.23
C GLU A 186 16.03 -16.80 -7.72
N ILE A 187 17.22 -16.42 -7.22
CA ILE A 187 17.36 -15.96 -5.82
C ILE A 187 16.53 -14.70 -5.57
N PHE A 188 16.59 -13.70 -6.46
CA PHE A 188 15.80 -12.48 -6.29
C PHE A 188 14.31 -12.73 -6.34
N ARG A 189 13.85 -13.59 -7.25
CA ARG A 189 12.44 -14.01 -7.31
C ARG A 189 12.02 -14.68 -6.00
N PHE A 190 12.83 -15.59 -5.47
CA PHE A 190 12.54 -16.27 -4.21
C PHE A 190 12.47 -15.29 -3.03
N ILE A 191 13.45 -14.40 -2.90
CA ILE A 191 13.47 -13.38 -1.83
C ILE A 191 12.25 -12.46 -1.97
N ARG A 192 11.94 -11.98 -3.18
CA ARG A 192 10.83 -11.07 -3.42
C ARG A 192 9.48 -11.69 -3.08
N ASN A 193 9.26 -12.95 -3.44
CA ASN A 193 8.02 -13.66 -3.17
C ASN A 193 7.86 -13.91 -1.67
N THR A 194 8.89 -14.44 -1.01
CA THR A 194 8.83 -14.78 0.42
C THR A 194 8.71 -13.55 1.31
N LEU A 195 9.49 -12.49 1.07
CA LEU A 195 9.39 -11.24 1.83
C LEU A 195 8.14 -10.45 1.47
N GLY A 196 7.74 -10.48 0.19
CA GLY A 196 6.54 -9.82 -0.30
C GLY A 196 5.27 -10.35 0.35
N GLN A 197 5.06 -11.67 0.31
CA GLN A 197 3.90 -12.33 0.91
C GLN A 197 3.84 -12.07 2.42
N LYS A 198 4.96 -12.25 3.14
CA LYS A 198 5.02 -12.01 4.59
C LYS A 198 4.71 -10.57 4.96
N ASN A 199 5.27 -9.60 4.24
CA ASN A 199 5.01 -8.19 4.49
C ASN A 199 3.55 -7.85 4.20
N LEU A 200 3.03 -8.29 3.06
CA LEU A 200 1.66 -8.03 2.64
C LEU A 200 0.65 -8.63 3.63
N ALA A 201 0.82 -9.90 4.03
CA ALA A 201 -0.04 -10.55 5.02
C ALA A 201 0.00 -9.84 6.38
N SER A 202 1.20 -9.46 6.85
CA SER A 202 1.37 -8.77 8.13
C SER A 202 0.72 -7.39 8.14
N LYS A 203 0.85 -6.63 7.05
CA LYS A 203 0.33 -5.25 6.95
C LYS A 203 -1.17 -5.18 6.63
N THR A 204 -1.68 -6.09 5.81
CA THR A 204 -3.11 -6.17 5.46
C THR A 204 -3.92 -6.93 6.51
N LEU A 205 -3.26 -7.62 7.45
CA LEU A 205 -3.87 -8.52 8.42
C LEU A 205 -4.64 -9.68 7.76
N VAL A 206 -4.36 -9.96 6.49
CA VAL A 206 -4.91 -11.08 5.72
C VAL A 206 -4.03 -12.31 5.92
N ASP A 207 -4.63 -13.50 5.90
CA ASP A 207 -3.91 -14.77 5.98
C ASP A 207 -3.10 -14.99 4.68
N GLU A 208 -1.86 -15.47 4.82
CA GLU A 208 -0.97 -15.76 3.69
C GLU A 208 -1.61 -16.70 2.66
N ARG A 209 -2.52 -17.57 3.09
CA ARG A 209 -3.25 -18.51 2.22
C ARG A 209 -4.13 -17.83 1.17
N PHE A 210 -4.51 -16.57 1.36
CA PHE A 210 -5.30 -15.80 0.40
C PHE A 210 -4.43 -14.93 -0.53
N LEU A 211 -3.12 -14.90 -0.32
CA LEU A 211 -2.17 -14.19 -1.17
C LEU A 211 -1.61 -15.17 -2.21
N ILE A 212 -2.37 -15.37 -3.28
CA ILE A 212 -2.01 -16.21 -4.44
C ILE A 212 -0.94 -15.50 -5.26
#